data_AF-A0A9D1PGS5-F1
#
_entry.id   AF-A0A9D1PGS5-F1
#
_cell.length_a   1.000
_cell.length_b   1.000
_cell.length_c   1.000
_cell.angle_alpha   90.00
_cell.angle_beta   90.00
_cell.angle_gamma   90.00
#
_symmetry.space_group_name_H-M   'P 1'
#
loop_
_entity.id
_entity.type
_entity.pdbx_description
1 polymer ?
#
loop_
_entity_poly.entity_id
_entity_poly.type
_entity_poly.pdbx_seq_one_letter_code
_entity_poly.pdbx_strand_id
1 'polypeptide(L)'
;MDAAQVLIYVFFILIAVLALSALFTPIRLGLKFLINAVFGFLGLVIAGVFGDFLGVSIAINIFTVLLTAFLGIYGLILIIILNIFF
;
A
#
# COMPACT_ATOMS: atom_id res chain seq x y z
N MET A 1 23.59 42.50 -1.69
CA MET A 1 23.56 41.31 -0.81
C MET A 1 24.83 40.56 -1.06
N ASP A 2 25.56 40.23 -0.01
CA ASP A 2 26.84 39.53 -0.13
C ASP A 2 26.63 38.09 -0.59
N ALA A 3 27.53 37.53 -1.41
CA ALA A 3 27.35 36.19 -1.99
C ALA A 3 27.20 35.10 -0.90
N ALA A 4 27.87 35.30 0.24
CA ALA A 4 27.75 34.44 1.42
C ALA A 4 26.34 34.44 2.04
N GLN A 5 25.65 35.59 2.05
CA GLN A 5 24.29 35.69 2.60
C GLN A 5 23.29 34.96 1.70
N VAL A 6 23.44 35.08 0.38
CA VAL A 6 22.60 34.36 -0.59
C VAL A 6 22.75 32.85 -0.42
N LEU A 7 23.99 32.36 -0.23
CA LEU A 7 24.27 30.94 -0.01
C LEU A 7 23.58 30.40 1.25
N ILE A 8 23.60 31.16 2.34
CA ILE A 8 22.96 30.80 3.61
C ILE A 8 21.44 30.71 3.44
N TYR A 9 20.81 31.69 2.79
CA TYR A 9 19.36 31.65 2.55
C TYR A 9 18.96 30.46 1.68
N VAL A 10 19.71 30.17 0.62
CA VAL A 10 19.47 29.00 -0.24
C VAL A 10 19.58 27.70 0.55
N PHE A 11 20.59 27.57 1.43
CA PHE A 11 20.77 26.40 2.28
C PHE A 11 19.60 26.19 3.26
N PHE A 12 19.12 27.26 3.90
CA PHE A 12 17.97 27.19 4.81
C PHE A 12 16.67 26.82 4.07
N ILE A 13 16.46 27.36 2.87
CA ILE A 13 15.30 27.00 2.04
C ILE A 13 15.36 25.52 1.64
N LEU A 14 16.54 25.01 1.28
CA LEU A 14 16.73 23.59 0.93
C LEU A 14 16.38 22.66 2.10
N ILE A 15 16.85 22.99 3.31
CA ILE A 15 16.53 22.22 4.53
C ILE A 15 15.03 22.27 4.83
N ALA A 16 14.40 23.45 4.72
CA ALA A 16 12.97 23.59 4.94
C ALA A 16 12.15 22.72 3.98
N VAL A 17 12.50 22.72 2.69
CA VAL A 17 11.84 21.89 1.66
C VAL A 17 12.02 20.39 1.94
N LEU A 18 13.21 19.96 2.36
CA LEU A 18 13.48 18.57 2.73
C LEU A 18 12.68 18.14 3.97
N ALA A 19 12.62 18.98 5.00
CA ALA A 19 11.86 18.71 6.22
C ALA A 19 10.35 18.60 5.94
N LEU A 20 9.80 19.51 5.12
CA LEU A 20 8.41 19.45 4.66
C LEU A 20 8.15 18.16 3.87
N SER A 21 9.02 17.84 2.91
CA SER A 21 8.89 16.64 2.08
C SER A 21 8.94 15.35 2.90
N ALA A 22 9.80 15.30 3.92
CA ALA A 22 9.90 14.16 4.82
C ALA A 22 8.63 13.96 5.65
N LEU A 23 7.94 15.05 6.03
CA LEU A 23 6.69 14.98 6.79
C LEU A 23 5.49 14.46 5.97
N PHE A 24 5.42 14.81 4.69
CA PHE A 24 4.33 14.38 3.80
C PHE A 24 4.53 12.98 3.19
N THR A 25 5.78 12.49 3.19
CA THR A 25 6.13 11.15 2.69
C THR A 25 5.37 10.01 3.41
N PRO A 26 5.34 9.92 4.76
CA PRO A 26 4.65 8.82 5.46
C PRO A 26 3.13 8.83 5.22
N ILE A 27 2.52 10.00 5.12
CA ILE A 27 1.08 10.15 4.85
C ILE A 27 0.76 9.60 3.44
N ARG A 28 1.60 9.93 2.45
CA ARG A 28 1.43 9.46 1.08
C ARG A 28 1.60 7.94 0.97
N LEU A 29 2.52 7.35 1.75
CA LEU A 29 2.69 5.90 1.82
C LEU A 29 1.50 5.23 2.50
N GLY A 30 1.01 5.77 3.63
CA GLY A 30 -0.17 5.25 4.32
C GLY A 30 -1.41 5.25 3.43
N LEU A 31 -1.65 6.32 2.69
CA LEU A 31 -2.75 6.39 1.71
C LEU A 31 -2.61 5.35 0.58
N LYS A 32 -1.39 5.16 0.05
CA LYS A 32 -1.14 4.11 -0.96
C LYS A 32 -1.39 2.71 -0.41
N PHE A 33 -0.96 2.45 0.82
CA PHE A 33 -1.23 1.18 1.51
C PHE A 33 -2.72 0.98 1.73
N LEU A 34 -3.44 2.01 2.17
CA LEU A 34 -4.89 1.94 2.37
C LEU A 34 -5.63 1.61 1.07
N ILE A 35 -5.28 2.28 -0.03
CA ILE A 35 -5.87 2.01 -1.34
C ILE A 35 -5.58 0.57 -1.77
N ASN A 36 -4.33 0.12 -1.67
CA ASN A 36 -3.96 -1.25 -2.02
C ASN A 36 -4.67 -2.29 -1.13
N ALA A 37 -4.84 -2.00 0.16
CA ALA A 37 -5.57 -2.84 1.10
C ALA A 37 -7.05 -2.96 0.72
N VAL A 38 -7.69 -1.85 0.34
CA VAL A 38 -9.08 -1.82 -0.11
C VAL A 38 -9.25 -2.64 -1.39
N PHE A 39 -8.39 -2.45 -2.38
CA PHE A 39 -8.44 -3.24 -3.62
C PHE A 39 -8.19 -4.73 -3.37
N GLY A 40 -7.24 -5.05 -2.49
CA GLY A 40 -6.99 -6.42 -2.06
C GLY A 40 -8.23 -7.04 -1.40
N PHE A 41 -8.82 -6.35 -0.42
CA PHE A 41 -10.02 -6.81 0.26
C PHE A 41 -11.20 -6.99 -0.71
N LEU A 42 -11.45 -6.01 -1.58
CA LEU A 42 -12.50 -6.08 -2.60
C LEU A 42 -12.31 -7.29 -3.51
N GLY A 43 -11.10 -7.54 -4.00
CA GLY A 43 -10.85 -8.71 -4.83
C GLY A 43 -11.00 -10.02 -4.05
N LEU A 44 -10.78 -10.04 -2.74
CA LEU A 44 -10.97 -11.23 -1.90
C LEU A 44 -12.45 -11.52 -1.67
N VAL A 45 -13.27 -10.48 -1.49
CA VAL A 45 -14.73 -10.61 -1.45
C VAL A 45 -15.26 -11.10 -2.78
N ILE A 46 -14.79 -10.53 -3.90
CA ILE A 46 -15.17 -10.98 -5.25
C ILE A 46 -14.74 -12.42 -5.46
N ALA A 47 -13.50 -12.78 -5.11
CA ALA A 47 -13.00 -14.13 -5.28
C ALA A 47 -13.63 -15.13 -4.30
N GLY A 48 -14.12 -14.72 -3.12
CA GLY A 48 -14.87 -15.60 -2.23
C GLY A 48 -16.31 -15.84 -2.70
N VAL A 49 -16.95 -14.84 -3.33
CA VAL A 49 -18.33 -14.95 -3.85
C VAL A 49 -18.38 -15.63 -5.23
N PHE A 50 -17.44 -15.30 -6.11
CA PHE A 50 -17.36 -15.82 -7.48
C PHE A 50 -16.31 -16.92 -7.67
N GLY A 51 -15.50 -17.22 -6.65
CA GLY A 51 -14.46 -18.25 -6.72
C GLY A 51 -15.01 -19.65 -6.90
N ASP A 52 -16.21 -19.93 -6.39
CA ASP A 52 -16.93 -21.19 -6.68
C ASP A 52 -17.17 -21.38 -8.19
N PHE A 53 -17.32 -20.30 -8.95
CA PHE A 53 -17.45 -20.35 -10.42
C PHE A 53 -16.14 -20.68 -11.13
N LEU A 54 -15.00 -20.42 -10.48
CA LEU A 54 -13.65 -20.68 -10.98
C LEU A 54 -13.03 -21.95 -10.37
N GLY A 55 -13.76 -22.68 -9.53
CA GLY A 55 -13.26 -23.86 -8.82
C GLY A 55 -12.25 -23.56 -7.71
N VAL A 56 -12.16 -22.30 -7.28
CA VAL A 56 -11.26 -21.83 -6.22
C VAL A 56 -12.13 -21.43 -5.02
N SER A 57 -12.30 -22.35 -4.05
CA SER A 57 -13.07 -22.07 -2.84
C SER A 57 -12.19 -21.32 -1.84
N ILE A 58 -12.16 -19.99 -1.94
CA ILE A 58 -11.40 -19.14 -1.01
C ILE A 58 -12.23 -18.92 0.26
N ALA A 59 -11.77 -19.48 1.38
CA ALA A 59 -12.35 -19.20 2.68
C ALA A 59 -12.06 -17.75 3.11
N ILE A 60 -13.12 -16.95 3.27
CA ILE A 60 -13.03 -15.61 3.85
C ILE A 60 -12.90 -15.77 5.37
N ASN A 61 -11.69 -15.60 5.90
CA ASN A 61 -11.38 -15.66 7.32
C ASN A 61 -10.48 -14.49 7.72
N ILE A 62 -10.25 -14.31 9.02
CA ILE A 62 -9.49 -13.15 9.51
C ILE A 62 -8.05 -13.13 8.95
N PHE A 63 -7.45 -14.30 8.72
CA PHE A 63 -6.09 -14.42 8.20
C PHE A 63 -6.01 -14.04 6.73
N THR A 64 -6.94 -14.52 5.89
CA THR A 64 -7.00 -14.20 4.46
C THR A 64 -7.28 -12.71 4.26
N VAL A 65 -8.19 -12.15 5.05
CA VAL A 65 -8.46 -10.70 5.07
C VAL A 65 -7.23 -9.89 5.50
N LEU A 66 -6.53 -10.28 6.57
CA LEU A 66 -5.33 -9.58 7.03
C LEU A 66 -4.18 -9.66 6.02
N LEU A 67 -3.92 -10.84 5.46
CA LEU A 67 -2.90 -11.05 4.42
C LEU A 67 -3.15 -10.14 3.21
N THR A 68 -4.39 -10.09 2.75
CA THR A 68 -4.74 -9.30 1.57
C THR A 68 -4.88 -7.81 1.87
N ALA A 69 -5.25 -7.43 3.09
CA ALA A 69 -5.19 -6.03 3.52
C ALA A 69 -3.75 -5.52 3.64
N PHE A 70 -2.82 -6.32 4.15
CA PHE A 70 -1.42 -5.91 4.29
C PHE A 70 -0.64 -5.92 2.97
N LEU A 71 -0.80 -6.98 2.17
CA LEU A 71 -0.08 -7.12 0.90
C LEU A 71 -0.86 -6.54 -0.30
N GLY A 72 -2.12 -6.14 -0.11
CA GLY A 72 -2.99 -5.66 -1.17
C GLY A 72 -3.24 -6.74 -2.22
N ILE A 73 -3.08 -6.36 -3.50
CA ILE A 73 -3.30 -7.26 -4.63
C ILE A 73 -2.33 -8.46 -4.64
N TYR A 74 -1.09 -8.28 -4.14
CA TYR A 74 -0.12 -9.36 -4.04
C TYR A 74 -0.54 -10.43 -3.02
N GLY A 75 -1.21 -10.02 -1.93
CA GLY A 75 -1.75 -10.94 -0.93
C GLY A 75 -2.89 -11.78 -1.50
N LEU A 76 -3.66 -11.21 -2.41
CA LEU A 76 -4.75 -11.90 -3.11
C LEU A 76 -4.20 -12.99 -4.03
N ILE A 77 -3.18 -12.65 -4.83
CA ILE A 77 -2.46 -13.60 -5.68
C ILE A 77 -1.87 -14.74 -4.84
N LEU A 78 -1.27 -14.41 -3.70
CA LEU A 78 -0.69 -15.42 -2.81
C LEU A 78 -1.74 -16.40 -2.30
N ILE A 79 -2.92 -15.93 -1.90
CA ILE A 79 -4.00 -16.79 -1.40
C ILE A 79 -4.56 -17.68 -2.51
N ILE A 80 -4.72 -17.14 -3.72
CA ILE A 80 -5.17 -17.93 -4.88
C ILE A 80 -4.16 -19.04 -5.17
N ILE A 81 -2.86 -18.72 -5.19
CA ILE A 81 -1.79 -19.72 -5.37
C ILE A 81 -1.86 -20.76 -4.26
N LEU A 82 -1.96 -20.34 -3.00
CA LEU A 82 -2.03 -21.27 -1.87
C LEU A 82 -3.21 -22.24 -2.00
N ASN A 83 -4.37 -21.75 -2.41
CA ASN A 83 -5.59 -22.54 -2.61
C ASN A 83 -5.51 -23.50 -3.81
N ILE A 84 -4.70 -23.18 -4.82
CA ILE A 84 -4.48 -24.06 -5.97
C ILE A 84 -3.48 -25.18 -5.63
N PHE A 85 -2.47 -24.90 -4.81
CA PHE A 85 -1.37 -25.84 -4.50
C PHE A 85 -1.60 -26.69 -3.25
N PHE A 86 -2.45 -26.27 -2.32
CA PHE A 86 -2.76 -26.95 -1.05
C PHE A 86 -4.27 -27.11 -0.88
#